data_AF-A0A182SZS9-F1
#
_entry.id   AF-A0A182SZS9-F1
#
_cell.length_a   1.000
_cell.length_b   1.000
_cell.length_c   1.000
_cell.angle_alpha   90.00
_cell.angle_beta   90.00
_cell.angle_gamma   90.00
#
_symmetry.space_group_name_H-M   'P 1'
#
loop_
_entity.id
_entity.type
_entity.pdbx_description
1 polymer ?
#
loop_
_entity_poly.entity_id
_entity_poly.type
_entity_poly.pdbx_seq_one_letter_code
_entity_poly.pdbx_strand_id
1 'polypeptide(L)'
;MAGTKSTVDERLIARFNQELGADLKNFHKCGDLAKYYRSELEDLRDKITVTDVACIPSIKNLIETGRTKLQELDEKESSLDDFEEKISDRIDVYHRLLKEVGDKMREVRVLQTVRDYMALIKDIENISQELEASINGKDDGKPIALYVALTGPNSILDRIGGIEAPHLKMYARNTAFHWHD
;
A
#
# COMPACT_ATOMS: atom_id res chain seq x y z
N MET A 1 69.74 15.77 7.65
CA MET A 1 68.66 15.93 6.65
C MET A 1 69.08 15.22 5.39
N ALA A 2 68.28 14.48 4.65
CA ALA A 2 67.01 13.80 4.85
C ALA A 2 66.94 12.91 3.60
N GLY A 3 66.65 11.63 3.78
CA GLY A 3 66.65 10.69 2.69
C GLY A 3 66.67 9.30 3.28
N THR A 4 65.59 8.95 3.99
CA THR A 4 65.23 7.56 4.25
C THR A 4 65.28 6.87 2.89
N LYS A 5 66.40 6.20 2.58
CA LYS A 5 66.52 5.42 1.36
C LYS A 5 65.35 4.44 1.41
N SER A 6 64.59 4.39 0.32
CA SER A 6 63.42 3.52 0.27
C SER A 6 63.87 2.12 0.66
N THR A 7 63.06 1.36 1.40
CA THR A 7 63.37 -0.05 1.73
C THR A 7 63.71 -0.87 0.48
N VAL A 8 63.28 -0.41 -0.69
CA VAL A 8 63.63 -0.92 -2.01
C VAL A 8 65.08 -0.60 -2.40
N ASP A 9 65.55 0.63 -2.17
CA ASP A 9 66.93 1.06 -2.45
C ASP A 9 67.93 0.27 -1.60
N GLU A 10 67.60 0.03 -0.33
CA GLU A 10 68.44 -0.75 0.58
C GLU A 10 68.55 -2.22 0.12
N ARG A 11 67.43 -2.80 -0.34
CA ARG A 11 67.40 -4.17 -0.91
C ARG A 11 68.18 -4.27 -2.21
N LEU A 12 68.08 -3.27 -3.08
CA LEU A 12 68.84 -3.21 -4.32
C LEU A 12 70.33 -3.12 -4.05
N ILE A 13 70.75 -2.23 -3.16
CA ILE A 13 72.16 -2.07 -2.76
C ILE A 13 72.69 -3.37 -2.15
N ALA A 14 71.92 -4.05 -1.30
CA ALA A 14 72.31 -5.34 -0.74
C ALA A 14 72.52 -6.42 -1.82
N ARG A 15 71.64 -6.48 -2.82
CA ARG A 15 71.77 -7.41 -3.97
C ARG A 15 72.97 -7.06 -4.86
N PHE A 16 73.22 -5.78 -5.13
CA PHE A 16 74.40 -5.35 -5.87
C PHE A 16 75.70 -5.73 -5.14
N ASN A 17 75.75 -5.53 -3.82
CA ASN A 17 76.90 -5.89 -3.00
C ASN A 17 77.12 -7.41 -2.93
N GLN A 18 76.04 -8.20 -2.95
CA GLN A 18 76.10 -9.65 -3.00
C GLN A 18 76.69 -10.16 -4.33
N GLU A 19 76.34 -9.54 -5.46
CA GLU A 19 76.84 -9.91 -6.79
C GLU A 19 78.27 -9.42 -7.06
N LEU A 20 78.69 -8.31 -6.43
CA LEU A 20 80.08 -7.83 -6.50
C LEU A 20 81.04 -8.79 -5.78
N GLY A 21 80.65 -9.33 -4.62
CA GLY A 21 81.56 -10.08 -3.76
C GLY A 21 82.76 -9.24 -3.28
N ALA A 22 83.78 -9.89 -2.73
CA ALA A 22 84.97 -9.22 -2.18
C ALA A 22 86.02 -8.80 -3.24
N ASP A 23 85.84 -9.18 -4.51
CA ASP A 23 86.79 -8.88 -5.60
C ASP A 23 86.05 -8.18 -6.75
N LEU A 24 86.51 -6.98 -7.13
CA LEU A 24 85.88 -6.07 -8.09
C LEU A 24 85.78 -6.62 -9.53
N LYS A 25 86.30 -7.82 -9.78
CA LYS A 25 86.24 -8.51 -11.09
C LYS A 25 84.82 -8.86 -11.54
N ASN A 26 83.84 -8.89 -10.64
CA ASN A 26 82.43 -9.15 -10.97
C ASN A 26 81.62 -7.90 -11.35
N PHE A 27 82.25 -6.73 -11.49
CA PHE A 27 81.55 -5.47 -11.80
C PHE A 27 80.64 -5.52 -13.06
N HIS A 28 81.02 -6.33 -14.05
CA HIS A 28 80.21 -6.55 -15.25
C HIS A 28 78.80 -7.11 -14.94
N LYS A 29 78.69 -7.99 -13.93
CA LYS A 29 77.41 -8.56 -13.48
C LYS A 29 76.47 -7.52 -12.90
N CYS A 30 77.01 -6.48 -12.25
CA CYS A 30 76.20 -5.35 -11.79
C CYS A 30 75.69 -4.50 -12.96
N GLY A 31 76.49 -4.36 -14.01
CA GLY A 31 76.04 -3.73 -15.26
C GLY A 31 74.85 -4.48 -15.88
N ASP A 32 74.90 -5.81 -15.90
CA ASP A 32 73.82 -6.65 -16.42
C ASP A 32 72.58 -6.63 -15.52
N LEU A 33 72.76 -6.63 -14.20
CA LEU A 33 71.67 -6.53 -13.24
C LEU A 33 70.96 -5.16 -13.33
N ALA A 34 71.69 -4.07 -13.55
CA ALA A 34 71.11 -2.76 -13.77
C ALA A 34 70.32 -2.68 -15.09
N LYS A 35 70.79 -3.36 -16.16
CA LYS A 35 70.04 -3.48 -17.41
C LYS A 35 68.76 -4.28 -17.23
N TYR A 36 68.82 -5.39 -16.49
CA TYR A 36 67.66 -6.22 -16.16
C TYR A 36 66.57 -5.40 -15.46
N TYR A 37 66.91 -4.69 -14.38
CA TYR A 37 65.92 -3.86 -13.68
C TYR A 37 65.41 -2.68 -14.50
N ARG A 38 66.24 -2.11 -15.38
CA ARG A 38 65.78 -1.08 -16.32
C ARG A 38 64.73 -1.65 -17.29
N SER A 39 64.97 -2.85 -17.83
CA SER A 39 64.02 -3.53 -18.71
C SER A 39 62.72 -3.86 -17.99
N GLU A 40 62.77 -4.36 -16.74
CA GLU A 40 61.55 -4.62 -15.98
C GLU A 40 60.77 -3.34 -15.65
N LEU A 41 61.47 -2.22 -15.39
CA LEU A 41 60.82 -0.94 -15.17
C LEU A 41 60.19 -0.37 -16.45
N GLU A 42 60.82 -0.59 -17.61
CA GLU A 42 60.23 -0.25 -18.91
C GLU A 42 58.99 -1.11 -19.19
N ASP A 43 59.06 -2.42 -18.98
CA ASP A 43 57.91 -3.33 -19.12
C ASP A 43 56.77 -2.97 -18.16
N LEU A 44 57.10 -2.53 -16.93
CA LEU A 44 56.11 -2.12 -15.94
C LEU A 44 55.50 -0.75 -16.29
N ARG A 45 56.31 0.18 -16.78
CA ARG A 45 55.86 1.48 -17.28
C ARG A 45 54.89 1.29 -18.44
N ASP A 46 55.25 0.43 -19.40
CA ASP A 46 54.44 0.14 -20.56
C ASP A 46 53.09 -0.51 -20.17
N LYS A 47 53.05 -1.27 -19.07
CA LYS A 47 51.80 -1.81 -18.48
C LYS A 47 50.94 -0.77 -17.74
N ILE A 48 51.50 0.35 -17.30
CA ILE A 48 50.84 1.31 -16.39
C ILE A 48 50.33 2.57 -17.12
N THR A 49 50.80 2.90 -18.32
CA THR A 49 50.34 4.09 -19.05
C THR A 49 48.89 3.96 -19.56
N VAL A 50 47.96 4.40 -18.71
CA VAL A 50 46.49 4.49 -18.84
C VAL A 50 45.99 5.41 -19.98
N THR A 51 46.87 5.90 -20.84
CA THR A 51 46.52 6.71 -22.03
C THR A 51 46.62 5.95 -23.35
N ASP A 52 46.96 4.66 -23.31
CA ASP A 52 47.04 3.85 -24.52
C ASP A 52 45.64 3.45 -25.04
N VAL A 53 45.52 3.34 -26.36
CA VAL A 53 44.32 2.98 -27.13
C VAL A 53 43.77 1.59 -26.75
N ALA A 54 44.51 0.86 -25.91
CA ALA A 54 44.17 -0.43 -25.30
C ALA A 54 43.68 -0.30 -23.85
N CYS A 55 42.79 0.65 -23.54
CA CYS A 55 41.96 0.53 -22.34
C CYS A 55 41.35 -0.90 -22.34
N ILE A 56 41.69 -1.70 -21.32
CA ILE A 56 41.32 -3.12 -21.23
C ILE A 56 39.84 -3.22 -21.62
N PRO A 57 39.46 -3.94 -22.69
CA PRO A 57 38.09 -3.97 -23.21
C PRO A 57 37.02 -4.22 -22.13
N SER A 58 37.41 -4.94 -21.07
CA SER A 58 36.62 -5.14 -19.86
C SER A 58 36.20 -3.85 -19.15
N ILE A 59 37.08 -2.86 -18.98
CA ILE A 59 36.76 -1.59 -18.30
C ILE A 59 35.83 -0.73 -19.17
N LYS A 60 36.09 -0.67 -20.48
CA LYS A 60 35.21 0.05 -21.42
C LYS A 60 33.80 -0.55 -21.43
N ASN A 61 33.70 -1.88 -21.52
CA ASN A 61 32.42 -2.59 -21.43
C ASN A 61 31.72 -2.35 -20.09
N LEU A 62 32.46 -2.28 -18.98
CA LEU A 62 31.89 -2.02 -17.67
C LEU A 62 31.29 -0.61 -17.55
N ILE A 63 31.96 0.40 -18.14
CA ILE A 63 31.47 1.78 -18.20
C ILE A 63 30.23 1.88 -19.11
N GLU A 64 30.25 1.25 -20.29
CA GLU A 64 29.10 1.23 -21.20
C GLU A 64 27.91 0.50 -20.56
N THR A 65 28.14 -0.65 -19.94
CA THR A 65 27.10 -1.39 -19.21
C THR A 65 26.55 -0.56 -18.05
N GLY A 66 27.40 0.14 -17.31
CA GLY A 66 26.99 1.03 -16.23
C GLY A 66 26.11 2.18 -16.72
N ARG A 67 26.42 2.76 -17.88
CA ARG A 67 25.58 3.80 -18.51
C ARG A 67 24.22 3.25 -18.95
N THR A 68 24.19 2.10 -19.60
CA THR A 68 22.93 1.45 -20.01
C THR A 68 22.07 1.14 -18.78
N LYS A 69 22.68 0.64 -17.69
CA LYS A 69 21.95 0.34 -16.45
C LYS A 69 21.42 1.58 -15.75
N LEU A 70 22.15 2.70 -15.79
CA LEU A 70 21.65 3.98 -15.30
C LEU A 70 20.46 4.47 -16.12
N GLN A 71 20.56 4.40 -17.46
CA GLN A 71 19.43 4.78 -18.32
C GLN A 71 18.20 3.90 -18.09
N GLU A 72 18.38 2.58 -17.97
CA GLU A 72 17.29 1.66 -17.62
C GLU A 72 16.66 2.01 -16.25
N LEU A 73 17.47 2.48 -15.30
CA LEU A 73 16.99 2.91 -13.99
C LEU A 73 16.17 4.19 -14.10
N ASP A 74 16.65 5.20 -14.81
CA ASP A 74 15.95 6.47 -15.03
C ASP A 74 14.60 6.25 -15.74
N GLU A 75 14.56 5.36 -16.75
CA GLU A 75 13.32 4.98 -17.43
C GLU A 75 12.34 4.27 -16.50
N LYS A 76 12.84 3.45 -15.57
CA LYS A 76 12.00 2.78 -14.57
C LYS A 76 11.49 3.73 -13.50
N GLU A 77 12.30 4.69 -13.08
CA GLU A 77 11.90 5.75 -12.15
C GLU A 77 10.77 6.60 -12.75
N SER A 78 10.93 7.07 -13.99
CA SER A 78 9.87 7.81 -14.69
C SER A 78 8.59 6.99 -14.86
N SER A 79 8.71 5.68 -15.12
CA SER A 79 7.53 4.80 -15.17
C SER A 79 6.85 4.63 -13.82
N LEU A 80 7.57 4.72 -12.70
CA LEU A 80 6.98 4.62 -11.37
C LEU A 80 6.16 5.86 -11.05
N ASP A 81 6.64 7.04 -11.40
CA ASP A 81 5.89 8.30 -11.22
C ASP A 81 4.56 8.26 -11.98
N ASP A 82 4.58 7.80 -13.24
CA ASP A 82 3.37 7.59 -14.06
C ASP A 82 2.39 6.60 -13.42
N PHE A 83 2.90 5.55 -12.75
CA PHE A 83 2.05 4.59 -12.06
C PHE A 83 1.49 5.15 -10.76
N GLU A 84 2.26 5.93 -10.02
CA GLU A 84 1.82 6.59 -8.81
C GLU A 84 0.66 7.55 -9.10
N GLU A 85 0.79 8.40 -10.13
CA GLU A 85 -0.27 9.32 -10.56
C GLU A 85 -1.55 8.55 -10.92
N LYS A 86 -1.45 7.51 -11.76
CA LYS A 86 -2.60 6.68 -12.16
C LYS A 86 -3.26 5.98 -10.98
N ILE A 87 -2.48 5.54 -9.99
CA ILE A 87 -3.01 4.88 -8.79
C ILE A 87 -3.72 5.91 -7.93
N SER A 88 -3.13 7.09 -7.72
CA SER A 88 -3.73 8.19 -6.96
C SER A 88 -5.08 8.62 -7.56
N ASP A 89 -5.14 8.83 -8.87
CA ASP A 89 -6.38 9.17 -9.58
C ASP A 89 -7.47 8.12 -9.38
N ARG A 90 -7.10 6.83 -9.46
CA ARG A 90 -8.06 5.74 -9.23
C ARG A 90 -8.55 5.72 -7.79
N ILE A 91 -7.66 5.92 -6.82
CA ILE A 91 -8.01 6.00 -5.40
C ILE A 91 -9.00 7.14 -5.15
N ASP A 92 -8.80 8.31 -5.76
CA ASP A 92 -9.71 9.46 -5.63
C ASP A 92 -11.09 9.19 -6.23
N VAL A 93 -11.13 8.54 -7.39
CA VAL A 93 -12.39 8.08 -8.00
C VAL A 93 -13.12 7.11 -7.07
N TYR A 94 -12.41 6.13 -6.50
CA TYR A 94 -12.99 5.18 -5.56
C TYR A 94 -13.52 5.86 -4.29
N HIS A 95 -12.79 6.82 -3.71
CA HIS A 95 -13.25 7.58 -2.55
C HIS A 95 -14.53 8.38 -2.86
N ARG A 96 -14.60 9.03 -4.02
CA ARG A 96 -15.81 9.75 -4.45
C ARG A 96 -17.00 8.79 -4.58
N LEU A 97 -16.80 7.65 -5.22
CA LEU A 97 -17.84 6.64 -5.43
C LEU A 97 -18.31 6.02 -4.10
N LEU A 98 -17.38 5.72 -3.19
CA LEU A 98 -17.71 5.22 -1.84
C LEU A 98 -18.56 6.22 -1.06
N LYS A 99 -18.24 7.52 -1.15
CA LYS A 99 -19.03 8.57 -0.50
C LYS A 99 -20.44 8.64 -1.08
N GLU A 100 -20.57 8.68 -2.41
CA GLU A 100 -21.87 8.76 -3.08
C GLU A 100 -22.75 7.54 -2.76
N VAL A 101 -22.18 6.33 -2.84
CA VAL A 101 -22.88 5.09 -2.48
C VAL A 101 -23.27 5.10 -1.00
N GLY A 102 -22.38 5.56 -0.11
CA GLY A 102 -22.65 5.67 1.32
C GLY A 102 -23.82 6.62 1.62
N ASP A 103 -23.87 7.77 0.96
CA ASP A 103 -24.95 8.75 1.12
C ASP A 103 -26.28 8.20 0.58
N LYS A 104 -26.27 7.54 -0.58
CA LYS A 104 -27.46 6.87 -1.13
C LYS A 104 -27.95 5.73 -0.25
N MET A 105 -27.05 4.96 0.35
CA MET A 105 -27.42 3.89 1.26
C MET A 105 -28.05 4.42 2.55
N ARG A 106 -27.61 5.59 3.03
CA ARG A 106 -28.25 6.29 4.16
C ARG A 106 -29.66 6.73 3.80
N GLU A 107 -29.86 7.31 2.62
CA GLU A 107 -31.18 7.70 2.11
C GLU A 107 -32.13 6.50 2.01
N VAL A 108 -31.66 5.37 1.47
CA VAL A 108 -32.44 4.13 1.40
C VAL A 108 -32.88 3.66 2.78
N ARG A 109 -32.00 3.70 3.80
CA ARG A 109 -32.36 3.31 5.17
C ARG A 109 -33.45 4.20 5.76
N VAL A 110 -33.37 5.51 5.55
CA VAL A 110 -34.40 6.46 6.00
C VAL A 110 -35.74 6.12 5.32
N LEU A 111 -35.74 5.90 4.01
CA LEU A 111 -36.95 5.54 3.27
C LEU A 111 -37.54 4.21 3.74
N GLN A 112 -36.71 3.21 4.04
CA GLN A 112 -37.15 1.94 4.62
C GLN A 112 -37.83 2.15 5.98
N THR A 113 -37.24 2.97 6.86
CA THR A 113 -37.86 3.31 8.15
C THR A 113 -39.21 4.00 7.98
N VAL A 114 -39.32 4.95 7.05
CA VAL A 114 -40.59 5.63 6.74
C VAL A 114 -41.63 4.64 6.20
N ARG A 115 -41.22 3.74 5.28
CA ARG A 115 -42.11 2.71 4.73
C ARG A 115 -42.65 1.81 5.85
N ASP A 116 -41.78 1.33 6.73
CA ASP A 116 -42.17 0.41 7.80
C ASP A 116 -43.07 1.12 8.84
N TYR A 117 -42.81 2.40 9.11
CA TYR A 117 -43.69 3.24 9.93
C TYR A 117 -45.09 3.38 9.31
N MET A 118 -45.18 3.68 8.01
CA MET A 118 -46.45 3.77 7.28
C MET A 118 -47.18 2.43 7.23
N ALA A 119 -46.46 1.32 7.08
CA ALA A 119 -47.04 -0.02 7.11
C ALA A 119 -47.73 -0.29 8.45
N LEU A 120 -47.10 0.08 9.57
CA LEU A 120 -47.71 -0.07 10.90
C LEU A 120 -48.96 0.79 11.08
N ILE A 121 -48.97 2.04 10.58
CA ILE A 121 -50.19 2.88 10.59
C ILE A 121 -51.30 2.18 9.84
N LYS A 122 -51.02 1.71 8.63
CA LYS A 122 -52.00 1.03 7.78
C LYS A 122 -52.53 -0.24 8.42
N ASP A 123 -51.68 -1.01 9.08
CA ASP A 123 -52.10 -2.21 9.81
C ASP A 123 -53.08 -1.86 10.95
N ILE A 124 -52.81 -0.80 11.71
CA ILE A 124 -53.70 -0.30 12.77
C ILE A 124 -55.04 0.17 12.18
N GLU A 125 -55.00 0.93 11.08
CA GLU A 125 -56.21 1.40 10.38
C GLU A 125 -57.05 0.25 9.85
N ASN A 126 -56.42 -0.76 9.22
CA ASN A 126 -57.11 -1.94 8.71
C ASN A 126 -57.80 -2.71 9.85
N ILE A 127 -57.10 -2.95 10.97
CA ILE A 127 -57.70 -3.60 12.15
C ILE A 127 -58.89 -2.77 12.66
N SER A 128 -58.75 -1.45 12.73
CA SER A 128 -59.83 -0.56 13.15
C SER A 128 -61.06 -0.65 12.22
N GLN A 129 -60.85 -0.65 10.91
CA GLN A 129 -61.94 -0.80 9.94
C GLN A 129 -62.61 -2.17 10.02
N GLU A 130 -61.83 -3.23 10.23
CA GLU A 130 -62.36 -4.59 10.42
C GLU A 130 -63.13 -4.74 11.75
N LEU A 131 -62.69 -4.07 12.81
CA LEU A 131 -63.41 -3.98 14.08
C LEU A 131 -64.77 -3.31 13.88
N GLU A 132 -64.79 -2.16 13.20
CA GLU A 132 -66.02 -1.42 12.89
C GLU A 132 -67.00 -2.28 12.08
N ALA A 133 -66.51 -3.00 11.08
CA ALA A 133 -67.33 -3.88 10.25
C ALA A 133 -67.83 -5.14 10.99
N SER A 134 -67.14 -5.59 12.04
CA SER A 134 -67.45 -6.83 12.75
C SER A 134 -68.29 -6.64 14.02
N ILE A 135 -68.39 -5.42 14.55
CA ILE A 135 -69.06 -5.15 15.84
C ILE A 135 -70.56 -5.47 15.85
N ASN A 136 -71.23 -5.39 14.70
CA ASN A 136 -72.65 -5.74 14.53
C ASN A 136 -72.84 -7.12 13.87
N GLY A 137 -71.77 -7.91 13.77
CA GLY A 137 -71.78 -9.25 13.20
C GLY A 137 -72.44 -10.27 14.12
N LYS A 138 -72.65 -11.49 13.60
CA LYS A 138 -73.11 -12.64 14.41
C LYS A 138 -71.97 -13.40 15.09
N ASP A 139 -70.73 -13.04 14.78
CA ASP A 139 -69.51 -13.70 15.26
C ASP A 139 -68.78 -12.78 16.23
N ASP A 140 -69.09 -12.94 17.51
CA ASP A 140 -68.46 -12.18 18.60
C ASP A 140 -66.97 -12.52 18.76
N GLY A 141 -66.51 -13.65 18.21
CA GLY A 141 -65.11 -14.06 18.28
C GLY A 141 -64.20 -13.21 17.42
N LYS A 142 -64.70 -12.71 16.28
CA LYS A 142 -63.91 -11.91 15.33
C LYS A 142 -63.48 -10.55 15.90
N PRO A 143 -64.37 -9.72 16.48
CA PRO A 143 -63.96 -8.47 17.14
C PRO A 143 -62.95 -8.69 18.27
N ILE A 144 -63.13 -9.74 19.07
CA ILE A 144 -62.21 -10.10 20.17
C ILE A 144 -60.82 -10.43 19.61
N ALA A 145 -60.75 -11.26 18.55
CA ALA A 145 -59.48 -11.63 17.93
C ALA A 145 -58.75 -10.42 17.33
N LEU A 146 -59.47 -9.50 16.68
CA LEU A 146 -58.92 -8.26 16.13
C LEU A 146 -58.39 -7.33 17.23
N TYR A 147 -59.12 -7.19 18.34
CA TYR A 147 -58.67 -6.41 19.49
C TYR A 147 -57.42 -7.01 20.15
N VAL A 148 -57.34 -8.35 20.25
CA VAL A 148 -56.14 -9.05 20.70
C VAL A 148 -54.97 -8.85 19.75
N ALA A 149 -55.19 -8.80 18.43
CA ALA A 149 -54.14 -8.49 17.46
C ALA A 149 -53.59 -7.05 17.59
N LEU A 150 -54.39 -6.13 18.16
CA LEU A 150 -53.98 -4.76 18.47
C LEU A 150 -53.25 -4.64 19.81
N THR A 151 -53.69 -5.35 20.86
CA THR A 151 -53.28 -5.13 22.27
C THR A 151 -52.61 -6.31 22.99
N GLY A 152 -52.78 -7.54 22.50
CA GLY A 152 -52.32 -8.77 23.15
C GLY A 152 -50.84 -9.11 22.95
N PRO A 153 -50.41 -10.33 23.33
CA PRO A 153 -49.04 -10.80 23.08
C PRO A 153 -48.74 -10.91 21.59
N ASN A 154 -47.55 -10.47 21.15
CA ASN A 154 -47.16 -10.35 19.73
C ASN A 154 -48.06 -9.41 18.89
N SER A 155 -48.87 -8.56 19.55
CA SER A 155 -49.71 -7.56 18.90
C SER A 155 -48.89 -6.41 18.31
N ILE A 156 -49.57 -5.51 17.60
CA ILE A 156 -48.95 -4.26 17.13
C ILE A 156 -48.37 -3.47 18.32
N LEU A 157 -49.11 -3.31 19.43
CA LEU A 157 -48.64 -2.55 20.60
C LEU A 157 -47.41 -3.18 21.27
N ASP A 158 -47.35 -4.50 21.33
CA ASP A 158 -46.21 -5.25 21.85
C ASP A 158 -44.97 -5.07 20.93
N ARG A 159 -45.15 -5.25 19.61
CA ARG A 159 -44.10 -5.10 18.60
C ARG A 159 -43.49 -3.70 18.56
N ILE A 160 -44.31 -2.65 18.70
CA ILE A 160 -43.81 -1.27 18.73
C ILE A 160 -43.28 -0.85 20.10
N GLY A 161 -43.46 -1.66 21.15
CA GLY A 161 -43.05 -1.35 22.53
C GLY A 161 -41.56 -0.99 22.64
N GLY A 162 -40.70 -1.72 21.93
CA GLY A 162 -39.25 -1.48 21.90
C GLY A 162 -38.77 -0.38 20.95
N ILE A 163 -39.65 0.22 20.14
CA ILE A 163 -39.28 1.18 19.09
C ILE A 163 -39.36 2.62 19.64
N GLU A 164 -38.38 3.47 19.34
CA GLU A 164 -38.42 4.90 19.69
C GLU A 164 -39.32 5.70 18.72
N ALA A 165 -40.64 5.49 18.82
CA ALA A 165 -41.64 6.14 17.98
C ALA A 165 -42.83 6.62 18.84
N PRO A 166 -42.71 7.75 19.56
CA PRO A 166 -43.70 8.20 20.55
C PRO A 166 -45.07 8.47 19.92
N HIS A 167 -45.11 9.06 18.72
CA HIS A 167 -46.37 9.35 18.04
C HIS A 167 -47.09 8.10 17.55
N LEU A 168 -46.36 7.11 17.01
CA LEU A 168 -46.94 5.82 16.59
C LEU A 168 -47.47 5.04 17.80
N LYS A 169 -46.71 5.02 18.90
CA LYS A 169 -47.15 4.42 20.16
C LYS A 169 -48.41 5.08 20.69
N MET A 170 -48.46 6.40 20.68
CA MET A 170 -49.63 7.15 21.13
C MET A 170 -50.84 6.90 20.22
N TYR A 171 -50.66 6.87 18.90
CA TYR A 171 -51.70 6.55 17.94
C TYR A 171 -52.28 5.14 18.19
N ALA A 172 -51.43 4.11 18.24
CA ALA A 172 -51.86 2.73 18.48
C ALA A 172 -52.59 2.58 19.83
N ARG A 173 -52.13 3.26 20.88
CA ARG A 173 -52.79 3.27 22.20
C ARG A 173 -54.14 3.94 22.15
N ASN A 174 -54.24 5.11 21.52
CA ASN A 174 -55.51 5.82 21.38
C ASN A 174 -56.53 5.00 20.60
N THR A 175 -56.10 4.31 19.53
CA THR A 175 -56.96 3.37 18.80
C THR A 175 -57.40 2.22 19.69
N ALA A 176 -56.51 1.63 20.48
CA ALA A 176 -56.87 0.57 21.42
C ALA A 176 -57.87 1.04 22.48
N PHE A 177 -57.67 2.23 23.06
CA PHE A 177 -58.60 2.82 24.02
C PHE A 177 -59.97 3.07 23.40
N HIS A 178 -60.01 3.59 22.17
CA HIS A 178 -61.26 3.82 21.45
C HIS A 178 -62.10 2.54 21.27
N TRP A 179 -61.46 1.40 21.03
CA TRP A 179 -62.15 0.10 20.85
C TRP A 179 -62.43 -0.65 22.15
N HIS A 180 -61.78 -0.25 23.25
CA HIS A 180 -62.05 -0.80 24.57
C HIS A 180 -63.31 -0.19 25.20
N ASP A 181 -63.49 1.12 25.01
CA ASP A 181 -64.62 1.90 25.53
C ASP A 181 -65.91 1.64 24.73
#